data_AF-A4TEE2-F1
#
_entry.id   AF-A4TEE2-F1
#
_cell.length_a   1.000
_cell.length_b   1.000
_cell.length_c   1.000
_cell.angle_alpha   90.00
_cell.angle_beta   90.00
_cell.angle_gamma   90.00
#
_symmetry.space_group_name_H-M   'P 1'
#
loop_
_entity.id
_entity.type
_entity.pdbx_description
1 polymer ?
#
loop_
_entity_poly.entity_id
_entity_poly.type
_entity_poly.pdbx_seq_one_letter_code
_entity_poly.pdbx_strand_id
1 'polypeptide(L)'
;MRSVQSTQQKAWRAGRFWWDWSETGEPDGRSLTTLSAVIFDLDALADVERTGHRLAFNAAFAELGLDISWSETRYRQLQELPDERRRVAAELRKRGVSTECDVLAELLVDEICATKEMILGETILDADITARPGMAELIAEAYGAGIAVGLVSCGSHTWVEPLVRQLVGEGMVGAIVTVDDAPREDLFRAALAELGAPAHGSLAFAGSQGSRRAAVAAGLPTVLVDGAETAPLRIADCQRIHDSWYETHPRPTAA
;
A
#
# COMPACT_ATOMS: atom_id res chain seq x y z
N MET A 1 14.58 78.85 8.97
CA MET A 1 13.30 78.14 9.31
C MET A 1 12.51 78.03 8.02
N ARG A 2 12.09 76.90 7.46
CA ARG A 2 12.03 75.48 7.86
C ARG A 2 12.30 74.63 6.60
N SER A 3 12.94 73.49 6.80
CA SER A 3 13.03 72.35 5.87
C SER A 3 11.63 71.85 5.47
N VAL A 4 11.49 71.24 4.29
CA VAL A 4 10.91 69.89 4.10
C VAL A 4 11.20 69.38 2.67
N GLN A 5 12.11 68.42 2.67
CA GLN A 5 12.38 67.24 1.85
C GLN A 5 11.64 66.93 0.53
N SER A 6 12.49 66.55 -0.44
CA SER A 6 12.26 65.84 -1.71
C SER A 6 11.52 64.50 -1.54
N THR A 7 10.51 64.28 -2.38
CA THR A 7 9.81 63.00 -2.49
C THR A 7 10.47 62.14 -3.56
N GLN A 8 11.23 61.12 -3.13
CA GLN A 8 11.86 60.12 -3.99
C GLN A 8 10.82 59.24 -4.70
N GLN A 9 11.07 59.00 -5.99
CA GLN A 9 10.41 58.00 -6.82
C GLN A 9 10.61 56.59 -6.23
N LYS A 10 9.52 55.85 -6.06
CA LYS A 10 9.56 54.42 -5.69
C LYS A 10 10.08 53.61 -6.88
N ALA A 11 11.35 53.21 -6.81
CA ALA A 11 11.90 52.14 -7.62
C ALA A 11 11.31 50.80 -7.15
N TRP A 12 10.66 50.08 -8.06
CA TRP A 12 10.18 48.72 -7.84
C TRP A 12 11.39 47.78 -7.79
N ARG A 13 11.62 47.13 -6.65
CA ARG A 13 12.58 46.03 -6.56
C ARG A 13 11.86 44.72 -6.87
N ALA A 14 12.29 44.05 -7.93
CA ALA A 14 11.91 42.67 -8.21
C ALA A 14 12.53 41.75 -7.15
N GLY A 15 11.76 40.79 -6.63
CA GLY A 15 12.30 39.70 -5.82
C GLY A 15 11.28 38.96 -4.95
N ARG A 16 10.73 37.86 -5.48
CA ARG A 16 10.65 36.52 -4.85
C ARG A 16 9.74 35.59 -5.66
N PHE A 17 10.29 34.46 -6.09
CA PHE A 17 9.60 33.40 -6.83
C PHE A 17 9.39 32.17 -5.91
N TRP A 18 8.46 31.30 -6.26
CA TRP A 18 7.91 30.22 -5.41
C TRP A 18 8.86 29.06 -5.07
N TRP A 19 10.11 29.08 -5.53
CA TRP A 19 11.15 28.12 -5.14
C TRP A 19 12.05 28.62 -4.00
N ASP A 20 11.81 29.82 -3.48
CA ASP A 20 12.59 30.42 -2.38
C ASP A 20 12.03 29.98 -1.01
N TRP A 21 11.99 28.67 -0.77
CA TRP A 21 11.75 28.12 0.57
C TRP A 21 13.08 28.07 1.32
N SER A 22 13.29 29.08 2.17
CA SER A 22 14.38 29.08 3.13
C SER A 22 14.15 28.00 4.18
N GLU A 23 15.14 27.10 4.31
CA GLU A 23 15.41 26.26 5.47
C GLU A 23 15.04 26.97 6.77
N THR A 24 13.91 26.60 7.36
CA THR A 24 13.63 26.85 8.77
C THR A 24 14.02 25.58 9.51
N GLY A 25 15.15 25.67 10.22
CA GLY A 25 15.90 24.54 10.75
C GLY A 25 15.19 23.67 11.77
N GLU A 26 15.53 22.38 11.71
CA GLU A 26 15.49 21.43 12.82
C GLU A 26 16.92 21.12 13.28
N PRO A 27 17.13 20.77 14.56
CA PRO A 27 18.46 20.68 15.17
C PRO A 27 19.09 19.31 14.93
N ASP A 28 19.42 19.00 13.68
CA ASP A 28 20.53 18.11 13.36
C ASP A 28 20.92 18.36 11.90
N GLY A 29 22.17 18.77 11.63
CA GLY A 29 22.64 19.21 10.31
C GLY A 29 22.77 18.09 9.26
N ARG A 30 21.90 17.07 9.30
CA ARG A 30 21.85 15.96 8.35
C ARG A 30 20.83 16.28 7.25
N SER A 31 21.31 16.43 6.02
CA SER A 31 20.45 16.42 4.84
C SER A 31 19.80 15.04 4.73
N LEU A 32 18.47 14.98 4.76
CA LEU A 32 17.71 13.75 4.54
C LEU A 32 17.97 13.20 3.13
N THR A 33 18.03 11.88 3.00
CA THR A 33 18.16 11.25 1.69
C THR A 33 16.90 11.48 0.86
N THR A 34 17.04 11.93 -0.39
CA THR A 34 15.90 11.99 -1.30
C THR A 34 15.53 10.58 -1.76
N LEU A 35 14.26 10.20 -1.58
CA LEU A 35 13.74 8.91 -2.05
C LEU A 35 13.63 8.90 -3.58
N SER A 36 14.05 7.81 -4.19
CA SER A 36 13.81 7.51 -5.60
C SER A 36 12.39 7.00 -5.84
N ALA A 37 11.87 6.17 -4.94
CA ALA A 37 10.52 5.63 -5.06
C ALA A 37 9.83 5.33 -3.72
N VAL A 38 8.51 5.29 -3.74
CA VAL A 38 7.66 4.73 -2.70
C VAL A 38 6.76 3.65 -3.30
N ILE A 39 6.68 2.48 -2.67
CA ILE A 39 5.91 1.33 -3.17
C ILE A 39 4.87 0.92 -2.13
N PHE A 40 3.60 0.93 -2.51
CA PHE A 40 2.49 0.60 -1.62
C PHE A 40 1.96 -0.80 -1.91
N ASP A 41 1.84 -1.64 -0.90
CA ASP A 41 0.92 -2.77 -0.90
C ASP A 41 -0.51 -2.23 -0.90
N LEU A 42 -1.41 -2.80 -1.70
CA LEU A 42 -2.78 -2.32 -1.82
C LEU A 42 -3.51 -2.28 -0.46
N ASP A 43 -3.27 -3.27 0.41
CA ASP A 43 -3.85 -3.31 1.75
C ASP A 43 -3.26 -2.26 2.72
N ALA A 44 -2.08 -1.70 2.40
CA ALA A 44 -1.54 -0.53 3.08
C ALA A 44 -2.24 0.76 2.62
N LEU A 45 -2.67 0.83 1.37
CA LEU A 45 -3.38 1.97 0.82
C LEU A 45 -4.85 2.00 1.26
N ALA A 46 -5.54 0.86 1.24
CA ALA A 46 -6.96 0.75 1.57
C ALA A 46 -7.26 -0.57 2.28
N ASP A 47 -8.40 -0.67 2.96
CA ASP A 47 -8.77 -1.85 3.74
C ASP A 47 -9.54 -2.91 2.90
N VAL A 48 -8.94 -3.32 1.79
CA VAL A 48 -9.57 -4.20 0.78
C VAL A 48 -9.94 -5.56 1.38
N GLU A 49 -9.14 -6.06 2.31
CA GLU A 49 -9.43 -7.28 3.05
C GLU A 49 -10.80 -7.27 3.78
N ARG A 50 -11.14 -6.21 4.52
CA ARG A 50 -12.37 -6.19 5.34
C ARG A 50 -13.60 -5.70 4.58
N THR A 51 -13.44 -4.74 3.68
CA THR A 51 -14.54 -4.13 2.91
C THR A 51 -14.77 -4.81 1.56
N GLY A 52 -13.78 -5.53 1.03
CA GLY A 52 -13.88 -6.33 -0.20
C GLY A 52 -13.93 -7.83 0.08
N HIS A 53 -12.76 -8.42 0.37
CA HIS A 53 -12.60 -9.88 0.43
C HIS A 53 -13.59 -10.58 1.38
N ARG A 54 -13.77 -10.06 2.60
CA ARG A 54 -14.72 -10.64 3.57
C ARG A 54 -16.16 -10.66 3.03
N LEU A 55 -16.59 -9.60 2.37
CA LEU A 55 -17.94 -9.53 1.80
C LEU A 55 -18.09 -10.49 0.62
N ALA A 56 -17.08 -10.60 -0.24
CA ALA A 56 -17.05 -11.55 -1.34
C ALA A 56 -17.09 -13.01 -0.84
N PHE A 57 -16.39 -13.34 0.26
CA PHE A 57 -16.50 -14.66 0.89
C PHE A 57 -17.92 -14.94 1.38
N ASN A 58 -18.55 -13.99 2.08
CA ASN A 58 -19.92 -14.16 2.58
C ASN A 58 -20.92 -14.33 1.44
N ALA A 59 -20.75 -13.62 0.33
CA ALA A 59 -21.55 -13.78 -0.87
C ALA A 59 -21.32 -15.15 -1.53
N ALA A 60 -20.07 -15.61 -1.62
CA ALA A 60 -19.75 -16.94 -2.16
C ALA A 60 -20.35 -18.07 -1.31
N PHE A 61 -20.31 -17.96 0.02
CA PHE A 61 -20.98 -18.92 0.89
C PHE A 61 -22.50 -18.95 0.65
N ALA A 62 -23.13 -17.78 0.51
CA ALA A 62 -24.56 -17.69 0.23
C ALA A 62 -24.94 -18.28 -1.13
N GLU A 63 -24.16 -18.00 -2.18
CA GLU A 63 -24.36 -18.53 -3.55
C GLU A 63 -24.28 -20.06 -3.58
N LEU A 64 -23.34 -20.63 -2.82
CA LEU A 64 -23.17 -22.08 -2.68
C LEU A 64 -24.13 -22.73 -1.66
N GLY A 65 -25.07 -21.96 -1.09
CA GLY A 65 -26.05 -22.46 -0.12
C GLY A 65 -25.45 -22.89 1.23
N LEU A 66 -24.26 -22.40 1.56
CA LEU A 66 -23.57 -22.66 2.82
C LEU A 66 -24.03 -21.66 3.88
N ASP A 67 -24.52 -22.14 5.03
CA ASP A 67 -24.92 -21.29 6.17
C ASP A 67 -23.68 -20.74 6.93
N ILE A 68 -22.74 -20.14 6.20
CA ILE A 68 -21.49 -19.57 6.69
C ILE A 68 -21.51 -18.07 6.46
N SER A 69 -21.24 -17.31 7.52
CA SER A 69 -21.00 -15.88 7.43
C SER A 69 -19.88 -15.50 8.39
N TRP A 70 -18.87 -14.81 7.87
CA TRP A 70 -17.75 -14.27 8.62
C TRP A 70 -18.04 -12.83 9.04
N SER A 71 -18.19 -12.66 10.36
CA SER A 71 -18.08 -11.35 10.99
C SER A 71 -16.66 -10.81 10.86
N GLU A 72 -16.48 -9.50 11.02
CA GLU A 72 -15.14 -8.89 11.01
C GLU A 72 -14.21 -9.52 12.04
N THR A 73 -14.70 -9.76 13.26
CA THR A 73 -13.93 -10.41 14.33
C THR A 73 -13.49 -11.81 13.93
N ARG A 74 -14.38 -12.60 13.29
CA ARG A 74 -14.03 -13.95 12.83
C ARG A 74 -13.03 -13.90 11.68
N TYR A 75 -13.23 -13.01 10.73
CA TYR A 75 -12.34 -12.86 9.58
C TYR A 75 -10.93 -12.44 10.00
N ARG A 76 -10.81 -11.51 10.94
CA ARG A 76 -9.52 -11.12 11.54
C ARG A 76 -8.79 -12.31 12.17
N GLN A 77 -9.49 -13.20 12.87
CA GLN A 77 -8.88 -14.43 13.41
C GLN A 77 -8.40 -15.37 12.31
N LEU A 78 -9.14 -15.46 11.20
CA LEU A 78 -8.78 -16.31 10.07
C LEU A 78 -7.58 -15.74 9.29
N GLN A 79 -7.38 -14.42 9.28
CA GLN A 79 -6.25 -13.77 8.60
C GLN A 79 -4.87 -14.15 9.18
N GLU A 80 -4.81 -14.74 10.38
CA GLU A 80 -3.59 -15.39 10.88
C GLU A 80 -3.11 -16.53 9.95
N LEU A 81 -4.02 -17.09 9.15
CA LEU A 81 -3.69 -17.98 8.04
C LEU A 81 -3.45 -17.14 6.78
N PRO A 82 -2.23 -17.09 6.25
CA PRO A 82 -1.91 -16.25 5.09
C PRO A 82 -2.54 -16.76 3.78
N ASP A 83 -2.89 -18.04 3.72
CA ASP A 83 -3.54 -18.66 2.57
C ASP A 83 -5.06 -18.73 2.81
N GLU A 84 -5.82 -18.11 1.91
CA GLU A 84 -7.28 -18.09 1.96
C GLU A 84 -7.92 -19.48 1.88
N ARG A 85 -7.33 -20.42 1.13
CA ARG A 85 -7.81 -21.81 1.07
C ARG A 85 -7.76 -22.46 2.44
N ARG A 86 -6.70 -22.17 3.20
CA ARG A 86 -6.56 -22.66 4.59
C ARG A 86 -7.59 -22.00 5.52
N ARG A 87 -7.98 -20.74 5.28
CA ARG A 87 -9.06 -20.06 6.02
C ARG A 87 -10.39 -20.80 5.82
N VAL A 88 -10.75 -21.08 4.56
CA VAL A 88 -11.97 -21.82 4.20
C VAL A 88 -11.93 -23.24 4.78
N ALA A 89 -10.85 -23.99 4.56
CA ALA A 89 -10.69 -25.34 5.07
C ALA A 89 -10.79 -25.42 6.61
N ALA A 90 -10.24 -24.44 7.32
CA ALA A 90 -10.34 -24.36 8.78
C ALA A 90 -11.79 -24.11 9.25
N GLU A 91 -12.55 -23.27 8.54
CA GLU A 91 -13.96 -23.02 8.86
C GLU A 91 -14.83 -24.25 8.58
N LEU A 92 -14.63 -24.91 7.43
CA LEU A 92 -15.34 -26.15 7.07
C LEU A 92 -15.08 -27.25 8.11
N ARG A 93 -13.81 -27.46 8.50
CA ARG A 93 -13.44 -28.42 9.54
C ARG A 93 -14.10 -28.10 10.89
N LYS A 94 -14.13 -26.82 11.29
CA LYS A 94 -14.77 -26.39 12.54
C LYS A 94 -16.26 -26.73 12.58
N ARG A 95 -16.93 -26.77 11.42
CA ARG A 95 -18.35 -27.07 11.27
C ARG A 95 -18.65 -28.56 11.07
N GLY A 96 -17.64 -29.42 11.17
CA GLY A 96 -17.80 -30.86 10.96
C GLY A 96 -17.91 -31.26 9.49
N VAL A 97 -17.60 -30.35 8.56
CA VAL A 97 -17.41 -30.68 7.14
C VAL A 97 -16.00 -31.25 6.98
N SER A 98 -15.78 -32.41 7.60
CA SER A 98 -14.66 -33.29 7.33
C SER A 98 -15.26 -34.57 6.80
N THR A 99 -15.32 -34.72 5.47
CA THR A 99 -15.71 -35.99 4.88
C THR A 99 -14.62 -37.02 5.16
N GLU A 100 -14.98 -38.30 5.29
CA GLU A 100 -14.02 -39.42 5.38
C GLU A 100 -13.09 -39.52 4.15
N CYS A 101 -13.38 -38.71 3.12
CA CYS A 101 -12.58 -38.51 1.92
C CYS A 101 -12.15 -37.03 1.83
N ASP A 102 -10.87 -36.74 2.07
CA ASP A 102 -10.31 -35.38 2.06
C ASP A 102 -10.51 -34.66 0.71
N VAL A 103 -10.66 -35.42 -0.39
CA VAL A 103 -10.80 -34.88 -1.75
C VAL A 103 -12.06 -34.04 -1.94
N LEU A 104 -13.22 -34.43 -1.39
CA LEU A 104 -14.45 -33.65 -1.54
C LEU A 104 -14.39 -32.32 -0.79
N ALA A 105 -13.70 -32.30 0.35
CA ALA A 105 -13.49 -31.08 1.12
C ALA A 105 -12.55 -30.12 0.37
N GLU A 106 -11.49 -30.64 -0.25
CA GLU A 106 -10.58 -29.85 -1.09
C GLU A 106 -11.30 -29.26 -2.30
N LEU A 107 -12.11 -30.04 -3.01
CA LEU A 107 -12.91 -29.54 -4.14
C LEU A 107 -13.88 -28.43 -3.71
N LEU A 108 -14.52 -28.56 -2.55
CA LEU A 108 -15.39 -27.51 -2.02
C LEU A 108 -14.61 -26.24 -1.66
N VAL A 109 -13.40 -26.37 -1.12
CA VAL A 109 -12.52 -25.21 -0.86
C VAL A 109 -12.18 -24.48 -2.15
N ASP A 110 -11.82 -25.23 -3.20
CA ASP A 110 -11.51 -24.64 -4.51
C ASP A 110 -12.73 -23.97 -5.14
N GLU A 111 -13.91 -24.59 -5.06
CA GLU A 111 -15.17 -24.03 -5.54
C GLU A 111 -15.53 -22.72 -4.81
N ILE A 112 -15.40 -22.68 -3.48
CA ILE A 112 -15.61 -21.46 -2.67
C ILE A 112 -14.64 -20.36 -3.08
N CYS A 113 -13.34 -20.67 -3.19
CA CYS A 113 -12.33 -19.68 -3.57
C CYS A 113 -12.55 -19.15 -5.00
N ALA A 114 -12.88 -20.02 -5.95
CA ALA A 114 -13.19 -19.62 -7.33
C ALA A 114 -14.44 -18.72 -7.40
N THR A 115 -15.51 -19.12 -6.70
CA THR A 115 -16.76 -18.33 -6.62
C THR A 115 -16.49 -16.96 -5.96
N LYS A 116 -15.70 -16.94 -4.89
CA LYS A 116 -15.28 -15.70 -4.22
C LYS A 116 -14.51 -14.79 -5.16
N GLU A 117 -13.59 -15.31 -5.96
CA GLU A 117 -12.76 -14.48 -6.85
C GLU A 117 -13.61 -13.84 -7.96
N MET A 118 -14.54 -14.60 -8.54
CA MET A 118 -15.51 -14.07 -9.51
C MET A 118 -16.35 -12.94 -8.90
N ILE A 119 -16.96 -13.18 -7.74
CA ILE A 119 -17.79 -12.18 -7.05
C ILE A 119 -16.96 -10.95 -6.65
N LEU A 120 -15.72 -11.14 -6.16
CA LEU A 120 -14.84 -10.04 -5.80
C LEU A 120 -14.59 -9.13 -7.02
N GLY A 121 -14.21 -9.71 -8.16
CA GLY A 121 -13.96 -8.94 -9.38
C GLY A 121 -15.17 -8.15 -9.86
N GLU A 122 -16.38 -8.68 -9.68
CA GLU A 122 -17.63 -8.02 -10.07
C GLU A 122 -18.07 -6.91 -9.10
N THR A 123 -17.73 -7.02 -7.81
CA THR A 123 -18.32 -6.17 -6.77
C THR A 123 -17.34 -5.18 -6.13
N ILE A 124 -16.03 -5.37 -6.28
CA ILE A 124 -15.03 -4.60 -5.54
C ILE A 124 -15.01 -3.11 -5.89
N LEU A 125 -15.32 -2.75 -7.14
CA LEU A 125 -15.36 -1.35 -7.59
C LEU A 125 -16.61 -0.60 -7.11
N ASP A 126 -17.65 -1.33 -6.69
CA ASP A 126 -18.87 -0.78 -6.10
C ASP A 126 -18.83 -0.81 -4.57
N ALA A 127 -17.81 -1.44 -3.97
CA ALA A 127 -17.62 -1.47 -2.53
C ALA A 127 -17.18 -0.09 -2.02
N ASP A 128 -17.62 0.28 -0.81
CA ASP A 128 -17.27 1.55 -0.15
C ASP A 128 -15.83 1.49 0.40
N ILE A 129 -14.87 1.44 -0.51
CA ILE A 129 -13.43 1.36 -0.21
C ILE A 129 -12.83 2.74 -0.38
N THR A 130 -12.36 3.30 0.74
CA THR A 130 -11.63 4.56 0.75
C THR A 130 -10.16 4.32 1.09
N ALA A 131 -9.29 5.20 0.60
CA ALA A 131 -7.90 5.21 1.04
C ALA A 131 -7.84 5.41 2.57
N ARG A 132 -6.86 4.76 3.21
CA ARG A 132 -6.58 4.99 4.63
C ARG A 132 -6.17 6.46 4.82
N PRO A 133 -6.49 7.06 5.99
CA PRO A 133 -6.19 8.46 6.25
C PRO A 133 -4.73 8.82 5.93
N GLY A 134 -4.52 9.86 5.12
CA GLY A 134 -3.18 10.36 4.76
C GLY A 134 -2.50 9.64 3.60
N MET A 135 -2.97 8.47 3.16
CA MET A 135 -2.26 7.70 2.11
C MET A 135 -2.40 8.32 0.72
N ALA A 136 -3.60 8.81 0.36
CA ALA A 136 -3.80 9.49 -0.90
C ALA A 136 -3.03 10.82 -0.95
N GLU A 137 -2.99 11.55 0.17
CA GLU A 137 -2.21 12.78 0.29
C GLU A 137 -0.70 12.52 0.20
N LEU A 138 -0.22 11.44 0.82
CA LEU A 138 1.19 11.03 0.74
C LEU A 138 1.59 10.64 -0.69
N ILE A 139 0.73 9.93 -1.42
CA ILE A 139 0.95 9.60 -2.83
C ILE A 139 1.01 10.86 -3.69
N ALA A 140 0.07 11.78 -3.49
CA ALA A 140 0.07 13.06 -4.20
C ALA A 140 1.32 13.90 -3.89
N GLU A 141 1.77 13.91 -2.64
CA GLU A 141 3.01 14.58 -2.22
C GLU A 141 4.25 13.95 -2.87
N ALA A 142 4.35 12.61 -2.87
CA ALA A 142 5.42 11.88 -3.54
C ALA A 142 5.50 12.24 -5.02
N TYR A 143 4.36 12.17 -5.72
CA TYR A 143 4.25 12.51 -7.13
C TYR A 143 4.67 13.97 -7.39
N GLY A 144 4.17 14.92 -6.60
CA GLY A 144 4.51 16.34 -6.71
C GLY A 144 6.00 16.64 -6.44
N ALA A 145 6.67 15.80 -5.64
CA ALA A 145 8.11 15.86 -5.39
C ALA A 145 8.97 15.15 -6.45
N GLY A 146 8.35 14.54 -7.47
CA GLY A 146 9.06 13.78 -8.50
C GLY A 146 9.59 12.42 -8.03
N ILE A 147 9.05 11.89 -6.92
CA ILE A 147 9.36 10.57 -6.39
C ILE A 147 8.47 9.55 -7.11
N ALA A 148 9.06 8.47 -7.63
CA ALA A 148 8.29 7.45 -8.33
C ALA A 148 7.34 6.72 -7.37
N VAL A 149 6.09 6.51 -7.78
CA VAL A 149 5.08 5.81 -6.97
C VAL A 149 4.73 4.48 -7.62
N GLY A 150 4.88 3.39 -6.87
CA GLY A 150 4.46 2.05 -7.29
C GLY A 150 3.38 1.49 -6.37
N LEU A 151 2.62 0.54 -6.90
CA LEU A 151 1.67 -0.24 -6.14
C LEU A 151 1.84 -1.73 -6.45
N VAL A 152 1.72 -2.57 -5.42
CA VAL A 152 1.70 -4.02 -5.53
C VAL A 152 0.42 -4.59 -4.97
N SER A 153 -0.11 -5.65 -5.57
CA SER A 153 -1.29 -6.35 -5.08
C SER A 153 -1.23 -7.85 -5.36
N CYS A 154 -1.84 -8.63 -4.48
CA CYS A 154 -2.06 -10.06 -4.70
C CYS A 154 -3.30 -10.37 -5.56
N GLY A 155 -4.10 -9.36 -5.88
CA GLY A 155 -5.28 -9.46 -6.76
C GLY A 155 -4.91 -9.36 -8.24
N SER A 156 -5.87 -9.66 -9.11
CA SER A 156 -5.69 -9.54 -10.57
C SER A 156 -5.77 -8.10 -11.05
N HIS A 157 -5.08 -7.80 -12.14
CA HIS A 157 -5.02 -6.47 -12.74
C HIS A 157 -6.40 -5.92 -13.13
N THR A 158 -7.33 -6.80 -13.50
CA THR A 158 -8.70 -6.47 -13.96
C THR A 158 -9.48 -5.59 -13.00
N TRP A 159 -9.29 -5.77 -11.68
CA TRP A 159 -9.97 -4.99 -10.66
C TRP A 159 -9.03 -4.12 -9.84
N VAL A 160 -7.75 -4.51 -9.70
CA VAL A 160 -6.77 -3.73 -8.94
C VAL A 160 -6.52 -2.38 -9.59
N GLU A 161 -6.23 -2.36 -10.89
CA GLU A 161 -5.91 -1.11 -11.60
C GLU A 161 -7.05 -0.07 -11.54
N PRO A 162 -8.32 -0.40 -11.86
CA PRO A 162 -9.42 0.55 -11.71
C PRO A 162 -9.66 0.97 -10.26
N LEU A 163 -9.51 0.07 -9.27
CA LEU A 163 -9.67 0.43 -7.86
C LEU A 163 -8.60 1.45 -7.43
N VAL A 164 -7.34 1.25 -7.82
CA VAL A 164 -6.26 2.18 -7.51
C VAL A 164 -6.54 3.56 -8.11
N ARG A 165 -7.00 3.62 -9.36
CA ARG A 165 -7.43 4.88 -10.00
C ARG A 165 -8.55 5.57 -9.22
N GLN A 166 -9.54 4.83 -8.71
CA GLN A 166 -10.60 5.39 -7.88
C GLN A 166 -10.07 5.94 -6.54
N LEU A 167 -9.11 5.24 -5.93
CA LEU A 167 -8.57 5.59 -4.61
C LEU A 167 -7.66 6.83 -4.63
N VAL A 168 -6.82 6.97 -5.66
CA VAL A 168 -5.76 8.00 -5.67
C VAL A 168 -5.75 8.90 -6.91
N GLY A 169 -6.55 8.57 -7.93
CA GLY A 169 -6.62 9.33 -9.17
C GLY A 169 -5.72 8.78 -10.29
N GLU A 170 -6.05 9.18 -11.52
CA GLU A 170 -5.33 8.74 -12.73
C GLU A 170 -3.90 9.31 -12.78
N GLY A 171 -2.94 8.47 -13.17
CA GLY A 171 -1.55 8.90 -13.43
C GLY A 171 -0.69 9.18 -12.21
N MET A 172 -1.21 9.01 -10.99
CA MET A 172 -0.45 9.18 -9.75
C MET A 172 0.51 8.02 -9.49
N VAL A 173 0.14 6.81 -9.91
CA VAL A 173 0.93 5.58 -9.75
C VAL A 173 1.57 5.23 -11.09
N GLY A 174 2.90 5.12 -11.11
CA GLY A 174 3.69 4.87 -12.31
C GLY A 174 3.87 3.39 -12.66
N ALA A 175 3.67 2.49 -11.69
CA ALA A 175 3.70 1.04 -11.87
C ALA A 175 2.66 0.37 -10.97
N ILE A 176 1.81 -0.48 -11.52
CA ILE A 176 0.86 -1.32 -10.78
C ILE A 176 1.19 -2.77 -11.08
N VAL A 177 1.78 -3.46 -10.11
CA VAL A 177 2.24 -4.84 -10.28
C VAL A 177 1.34 -5.78 -9.51
N THR A 178 0.85 -6.80 -10.20
CA THR A 178 -0.09 -7.79 -9.67
C THR A 178 0.45 -9.20 -9.81
N VAL A 179 -0.31 -10.18 -9.32
CA VAL A 179 0.02 -11.61 -9.53
C VAL A 179 -0.02 -12.04 -11.00
N ASP A 180 -0.63 -11.22 -11.87
CA ASP A 180 -0.61 -11.44 -13.31
C ASP A 180 0.78 -11.10 -13.91
N ASP A 181 1.58 -10.28 -13.23
CA ASP A 181 2.87 -9.76 -13.70
C ASP A 181 4.06 -10.52 -13.09
N ALA A 182 3.96 -10.91 -11.82
CA ALA A 182 5.02 -11.62 -11.10
C ALA A 182 4.48 -12.52 -9.97
N PRO A 183 5.24 -13.54 -9.54
CA PRO A 183 4.93 -14.31 -8.33
C PRO A 183 4.79 -13.39 -7.11
N ARG A 184 3.95 -13.80 -6.14
CA ARG A 184 3.62 -13.00 -4.95
C ARG A 184 4.86 -12.55 -4.18
N GLU A 185 5.87 -13.42 -4.08
CA GLU A 185 7.14 -13.15 -3.41
C GLU A 185 8.00 -12.09 -4.11
N ASP A 186 7.75 -11.83 -5.40
CA ASP A 186 8.59 -11.01 -6.27
C ASP A 186 7.93 -9.70 -6.70
N LEU A 187 6.67 -9.44 -6.31
CA LEU A 187 5.91 -8.24 -6.70
C LEU A 187 6.68 -6.92 -6.42
N PHE A 188 7.29 -6.78 -5.24
CA PHE A 188 8.07 -5.59 -4.90
C PHE A 188 9.32 -5.42 -5.78
N ARG A 189 9.96 -6.54 -6.17
CA ARG A 189 11.12 -6.50 -7.06
C ARG A 189 10.71 -6.14 -8.48
N ALA A 190 9.59 -6.67 -8.95
CA ALA A 190 9.00 -6.31 -10.24
C ALA A 190 8.61 -4.82 -10.28
N ALA A 191 7.96 -4.29 -9.23
CA ALA A 191 7.62 -2.87 -9.14
C ALA A 191 8.87 -1.97 -9.18
N LEU A 192 9.95 -2.33 -8.47
CA LEU A 192 11.21 -1.61 -8.57
C LEU A 192 11.80 -1.60 -9.98
N ALA A 193 11.76 -2.76 -10.66
CA ALA A 193 12.26 -2.90 -12.02
C ALA A 193 11.46 -2.05 -13.02
N GLU A 194 10.13 -2.04 -12.91
CA GLU A 194 9.24 -1.26 -13.75
C GLU A 194 9.42 0.25 -13.55
N LEU A 195 9.58 0.69 -12.30
CA LEU A 195 9.87 2.09 -11.97
C LEU A 195 11.30 2.52 -12.30
N GLY A 196 12.20 1.58 -12.62
CA GLY A 196 13.63 1.85 -12.76
C GLY A 196 14.28 2.36 -11.47
N ALA A 197 13.70 2.04 -10.31
CA ALA A 197 14.10 2.58 -9.03
C ALA A 197 15.02 1.60 -8.27
N PRO A 198 16.11 2.08 -7.64
CA PRO A 198 16.92 1.23 -6.79
C PRO A 198 16.23 0.97 -5.44
N ALA A 199 16.26 -0.29 -4.97
CA ALA A 199 15.75 -0.65 -3.64
C ALA A 199 16.33 0.24 -2.53
N HIS A 200 17.61 0.62 -2.66
CA HIS A 200 18.34 1.37 -1.63
C HIS A 200 17.98 2.86 -1.52
N GLY A 201 17.19 3.38 -2.45
CA GLY A 201 16.62 4.72 -2.37
C GLY A 201 15.10 4.66 -2.32
N SER A 202 14.52 3.51 -1.96
CA SER A 202 13.08 3.29 -2.03
C SER A 202 12.51 2.90 -0.67
N LEU A 203 11.24 3.19 -0.44
CA LEU A 203 10.52 2.84 0.78
C LEU A 203 9.25 2.07 0.44
N ALA A 204 8.98 0.98 1.17
CA ALA A 204 7.76 0.20 1.02
C ALA A 204 6.75 0.47 2.14
N PHE A 205 5.47 0.43 1.81
CA PHE A 205 4.36 0.40 2.75
C PHE A 205 3.65 -0.95 2.63
N ALA A 206 3.69 -1.75 3.70
CA ALA A 206 3.11 -3.08 3.74
C ALA A 206 1.81 -3.08 4.57
N GLY A 207 0.73 -3.66 4.04
CA GLY A 207 -0.54 -3.81 4.74
C GLY A 207 -0.60 -5.03 5.65
N SER A 208 0.38 -5.94 5.52
CA SER A 208 0.45 -7.17 6.31
C SER A 208 1.89 -7.57 6.64
N GLN A 209 2.05 -8.50 7.58
CA GLN A 209 3.35 -9.11 7.85
C GLN A 209 3.89 -9.90 6.65
N GLY A 210 3.00 -10.42 5.79
CA GLY A 210 3.37 -11.13 4.56
C GLY A 210 4.03 -10.19 3.57
N SER A 211 3.35 -9.08 3.25
CA SER A 211 3.88 -8.05 2.35
C SER A 211 5.13 -7.38 2.93
N ARG A 212 5.21 -7.19 4.26
CA ARG A 212 6.44 -6.70 4.91
C ARG A 212 7.63 -7.63 4.67
N ARG A 213 7.46 -8.94 4.82
CA ARG A 213 8.54 -9.91 4.57
C ARG A 213 8.98 -9.89 3.10
N ALA A 214 8.02 -9.80 2.17
CA ALA A 214 8.33 -9.72 0.74
C ALA A 214 9.10 -8.43 0.40
N ALA A 215 8.66 -7.27 0.91
CA ALA A 215 9.36 -6.00 0.72
C ALA A 215 10.80 -6.02 1.28
N VAL A 216 10.97 -6.52 2.51
CA VAL A 216 12.30 -6.67 3.12
C VAL A 216 13.18 -7.63 2.32
N ALA A 217 12.63 -8.73 1.79
CA ALA A 217 13.36 -9.66 0.92
C ALA A 217 13.74 -9.04 -0.44
N ALA A 218 13.01 -8.01 -0.89
CA ALA A 218 13.37 -7.17 -2.04
C ALA A 218 14.41 -6.07 -1.68
N GLY A 219 14.86 -5.99 -0.43
CA GLY A 219 15.85 -5.02 0.04
C GLY A 219 15.26 -3.65 0.38
N LEU A 220 13.94 -3.55 0.57
CA LEU A 220 13.25 -2.30 0.86
C LEU A 220 13.14 -2.06 2.38
N PRO A 221 13.60 -0.91 2.88
CA PRO A 221 13.04 -0.32 4.10
C PRO A 221 11.52 -0.35 4.03
N THR A 222 10.85 -0.79 5.09
CA THR A 222 9.42 -1.06 5.05
C THR A 222 8.69 -0.53 6.28
N VAL A 223 7.62 0.23 6.05
CA VAL A 223 6.63 0.66 7.05
C VAL A 223 5.46 -0.33 7.04
N LEU A 224 5.07 -0.82 8.21
CA LEU A 224 3.85 -1.62 8.34
C LEU A 224 2.66 -0.70 8.63
N VAL A 225 1.59 -0.85 7.85
CA VAL A 225 0.33 -0.12 7.99
C VAL A 225 -0.76 -1.15 8.34
N ASP A 226 -0.99 -1.38 9.62
CA ASP A 226 -1.88 -2.43 10.13
C ASP A 226 -3.30 -1.93 10.49
N GLY A 227 -3.64 -0.71 10.11
CA GLY A 227 -4.94 -0.10 10.37
C GLY A 227 -5.13 0.43 11.79
N ALA A 228 -4.08 0.47 12.62
CA ALA A 228 -4.03 1.43 13.71
C ALA A 228 -4.06 2.86 13.12
N GLU A 229 -4.67 3.80 13.84
CA GLU A 229 -4.69 5.20 13.45
C GLU A 229 -3.25 5.75 13.53
N THR A 230 -2.54 5.68 12.40
CA THR A 230 -1.24 6.30 12.22
C THR A 230 -1.46 7.75 11.84
N ALA A 231 -0.78 8.68 12.52
CA ALA A 231 -0.76 10.07 12.10
C ALA A 231 -0.38 10.17 10.61
N PRO A 232 -0.99 11.09 9.84
CA PRO A 232 -0.68 11.24 8.42
C PRO A 232 0.82 11.43 8.20
N LEU A 233 1.44 10.54 7.43
CA LEU A 233 2.85 10.62 7.10
C LEU A 233 3.07 11.64 5.98
N ARG A 234 4.19 12.36 6.05
CA ARG A 234 4.70 13.23 4.99
C ARG A 234 5.95 12.63 4.39
N ILE A 235 6.34 13.10 3.21
CA ILE A 235 7.59 12.64 2.56
C ILE A 235 8.81 12.84 3.46
N ALA A 236 8.87 13.91 4.24
CA ALA A 236 9.94 14.12 5.21
C ALA A 236 9.97 13.05 6.34
N ASP A 237 8.82 12.54 6.78
CA ASP A 237 8.76 11.41 7.70
C ASP A 237 9.28 10.14 7.03
N CYS A 238 8.88 9.89 5.78
CA CYS A 238 9.32 8.74 5.00
C CYS A 238 10.85 8.71 4.82
N GLN A 239 11.45 9.87 4.54
CA GLN A 239 12.91 10.01 4.43
C GLN A 239 13.62 9.72 5.76
N ARG A 240 13.09 10.24 6.88
CA ARG A 240 13.63 9.93 8.23
C ARG A 240 13.55 8.44 8.56
N ILE A 241 12.43 7.79 8.26
CA ILE A 241 12.25 6.35 8.46
C ILE A 241 13.25 5.56 7.62
N HIS A 242 13.40 5.93 6.34
CA HIS A 242 14.36 5.31 5.44
C HIS A 242 15.79 5.41 5.96
N ASP A 243 16.23 6.60 6.37
CA ASP A 243 17.59 6.83 6.85
C ASP A 243 17.86 6.04 8.15
N SER A 244 16.92 6.03 9.09
CA SER A 244 17.02 5.25 10.33
C SER A 244 17.10 3.74 10.10
N TRP A 245 16.42 3.23 9.06
CA TRP A 245 16.50 1.81 8.69
C TRP A 245 17.92 1.41 8.29
N TYR A 246 18.61 2.23 7.51
CA TYR A 246 19.99 1.96 7.07
C TYR A 246 21.03 2.11 8.18
N GLU A 247 20.77 2.93 9.20
CA GLU A 247 21.63 2.99 10.39
C GLU A 247 21.60 1.66 11.18
N THR A 248 20.45 0.98 11.20
CA THR A 248 20.26 -0.29 11.93
C THR A 248 20.56 -1.52 11.09
N HIS A 249 20.56 -1.40 9.76
CA HIS A 249 20.83 -2.47 8.80
C HIS A 249 21.97 -2.05 7.85
N PRO A 250 23.21 -1.93 8.35
CA PRO A 250 24.34 -1.51 7.54
C PRO A 250 24.53 -2.47 6.37
N ARG A 251 24.80 -1.88 5.20
CA ARG A 251 25.03 -2.65 3.97
C ARG A 251 26.15 -3.66 4.19
N PRO A 252 26.05 -4.89 3.67
CA PRO A 252 27.23 -5.72 3.47
C PRO A 252 28.20 -4.89 2.63
N THR A 253 29.34 -4.50 3.21
CA THR A 253 30.43 -3.92 2.43
C THR A 253 30.79 -4.94 1.36
N ALA A 254 30.60 -4.58 0.09
CA ALA A 254 31.11 -5.36 -1.03
C ALA A 254 32.62 -5.53 -0.81
N ALA A 255 33.04 -6.77 -0.52
CA ALA A 255 34.42 -7.19 -0.42
C ALA A 255 34.93 -7.66 -1.80
#